data_AF-A0A928C0R4-F1
#
_entry.id   AF-A0A928C0R4-F1
#
_cell.length_a   1.000
_cell.length_b   1.000
_cell.length_c   1.000
_cell.angle_alpha   90.00
_cell.angle_beta   90.00
_cell.angle_gamma   90.00
#
_symmetry.space_group_name_H-M   'P 1'
#
loop_
_entity.id
_entity.type
_entity.pdbx_description
1 polymer ?
#
loop_
_entity_poly.entity_id
_entity_poly.type
_entity_poly.pdbx_seq_one_letter_code
_entity_poly.pdbx_strand_id
1 'polypeptide(L)'
;MTLTCTNVTLRQKALRNDRISLYLDYYPAIRNPYTMKMSRREFLGIYLYAKPRNEQQRMFNQEMLNKAEAIRCIRVQSLINEEFG
;
A
#
# COMPACT_ATOMS: atom_id res chain seq x y z
N MET A 1 -15.81 18.96 -11.64
CA MET A 1 -14.83 18.22 -10.81
C MET A 1 -14.56 16.92 -11.53
N THR A 2 -13.34 16.72 -12.02
CA THR A 2 -13.01 15.53 -12.81
C THR A 2 -12.96 14.32 -11.88
N LEU A 3 -14.00 13.47 -11.91
CA LEU A 3 -14.02 12.14 -11.29
C LEU A 3 -13.03 11.24 -12.04
N THR A 4 -11.73 11.48 -11.89
CA THR A 4 -10.73 10.50 -12.29
C THR A 4 -10.75 9.43 -11.21
N CYS A 5 -11.28 8.24 -11.53
CA CYS A 5 -11.26 7.10 -10.63
C CYS A 5 -9.81 6.79 -10.24
N THR A 6 -9.37 7.24 -9.07
CA THR A 6 -8.03 6.98 -8.58
C THR A 6 -7.88 5.49 -8.29
N ASN A 7 -6.96 4.85 -9.01
CA ASN A 7 -6.64 3.45 -8.76
C ASN A 7 -5.63 3.33 -7.62
N VAL A 8 -5.93 2.44 -6.67
CA VAL A 8 -5.03 2.09 -5.56
C VAL A 8 -4.49 0.68 -5.79
N THR A 9 -3.18 0.59 -6.03
CA THR A 9 -2.51 -0.69 -6.28
C THR A 9 -1.50 -1.00 -5.19
N LEU A 10 -1.56 -2.21 -4.61
CA LEU A 10 -0.54 -2.68 -3.69
C LEU A 10 0.70 -3.12 -4.49
N ARG A 11 1.85 -2.54 -4.18
CA ARG A 11 3.12 -2.81 -4.86
C ARG A 11 4.20 -3.20 -3.87
N GLN A 12 5.21 -3.86 -4.43
CA GLN A 12 6.36 -4.39 -3.72
C GLN A 12 7.63 -3.64 -4.16
N LYS A 13 8.49 -3.30 -3.20
CA LYS A 13 9.81 -2.71 -3.46
C LYS A 13 10.89 -3.50 -2.73
N ALA A 14 11.85 -4.04 -3.46
CA ALA A 14 13.02 -4.68 -2.86
C ALA A 14 13.87 -3.65 -2.07
N LEU A 15 14.35 -4.07 -0.90
CA LEU A 15 15.25 -3.32 -0.03
C LEU A 15 16.61 -4.01 0.06
N ARG A 16 17.62 -3.27 0.53
CA ARG A 16 19.01 -3.74 0.61
C ARG A 16 19.24 -4.96 1.52
N ASN A 17 18.36 -5.21 2.50
CA ASN A 17 18.57 -6.24 3.54
C ASN A 17 17.71 -7.50 3.31
N ASP A 18 17.56 -7.97 2.06
CA ASP A 18 16.70 -9.12 1.69
C ASP A 18 15.25 -9.00 2.20
N ARG A 19 14.77 -7.76 2.25
CA ARG A 19 13.39 -7.43 2.62
C ARG A 19 12.67 -6.81 1.43
N ILE A 20 11.36 -7.01 1.38
CA ILE A 20 10.47 -6.33 0.44
C ILE A 20 9.58 -5.41 1.24
N SER A 21 9.54 -4.13 0.89
CA SER A 21 8.59 -3.17 1.46
C SER A 21 7.31 -3.15 0.64
N LEU A 22 6.17 -3.11 1.33
CA LEU A 22 4.86 -2.94 0.73
C LEU A 22 4.44 -1.47 0.75
N TYR A 23 3.92 -0.99 -0.38
CA TYR A 23 3.42 0.38 -0.52
C TYR A 23 2.21 0.42 -1.46
N LEU A 24 1.35 1.41 -1.28
CA LEU A 24 0.24 1.70 -2.18
C LEU A 24 0.70 2.72 -3.23
N ASP A 25 0.39 2.47 -4.50
CA ASP A 25 0.57 3.40 -5.62
C ASP A 25 -0.80 3.90 -6.08
N TYR A 26 -0.98 5.22 -5.98
CA TYR A 26 -2.18 5.96 -6.36
C TYR A 26 -2.00 6.57 -7.75
N TYR A 27 -2.91 6.31 -8.67
CA TYR A 27 -2.88 6.94 -9.99
C TYR A 27 -4.28 7.44 -10.42
N PRO A 28 -4.46 8.76 -10.60
CA PRO A 28 -3.49 9.85 -10.38
C PRO A 28 -3.08 10.02 -8.90
N ALA A 29 -2.10 10.86 -8.61
CA ALA A 29 -1.70 11.13 -7.22
C ALA A 29 -2.87 11.72 -6.42
N ILE A 30 -2.97 11.39 -5.14
CA ILE A 30 -4.05 11.86 -4.24
C ILE A 30 -3.55 12.97 -3.34
N ARG A 31 -4.46 13.87 -2.92
CA ARG A 31 -4.15 14.85 -1.89
C ARG A 31 -4.27 14.21 -0.52
N ASN A 32 -3.24 14.35 0.31
CA ASN A 32 -3.33 13.98 1.71
C ASN A 32 -4.11 15.09 2.46
N PRO A 33 -5.23 14.79 3.14
CA PRO A 33 -6.11 15.81 3.74
C PRO A 33 -5.46 16.55 4.92
N TYR A 34 -4.51 15.92 5.61
CA TYR A 34 -3.85 16.52 6.78
C TYR A 34 -2.67 17.42 6.39
N THR A 35 -1.90 17.02 5.37
CA THR A 35 -0.70 17.76 4.93
C THR A 35 -0.95 18.64 3.71
N MET A 36 -2.10 18.46 3.06
CA MET A 36 -2.51 19.11 1.81
C MET A 36 -1.58 18.89 0.61
N LYS A 37 -0.59 17.99 0.73
CA LYS A 37 0.35 17.64 -0.33
C LYS A 37 -0.17 16.50 -1.19
N MET A 38 0.13 16.56 -2.48
CA MET A 38 -0.12 15.44 -3.39
C MET A 38 0.90 14.34 -3.14
N SER A 39 0.43 13.10 -2.99
CA SER A 39 1.27 11.92 -2.90
C SER A 39 0.79 10.83 -3.86
N ARG A 40 1.75 10.25 -4.57
CA ARG A 40 1.55 9.08 -5.42
C ARG A 40 1.75 7.78 -4.64
N ARG A 41 2.54 7.79 -3.56
CA ARG A 41 2.97 6.57 -2.86
C ARG A 41 2.75 6.70 -1.37
N GLU A 42 2.11 5.69 -0.78
CA GLU A 42 2.00 5.52 0.67
C GLU A 42 2.76 4.25 1.07
N PHE A 43 3.87 4.42 1.80
CA PHE A 43 4.62 3.28 2.34
C PHE A 43 3.94 2.77 3.60
N LEU A 44 3.58 1.49 3.63
CA LEU A 44 2.79 0.91 4.72
C LEU A 44 3.62 0.58 5.97
N GLY A 45 4.95 0.64 5.88
CA GLY A 45 5.85 0.15 6.94
C GLY A 45 5.81 -1.38 7.12
N ILE A 46 5.08 -2.09 6.27
CA ILE A 46 5.00 -3.55 6.25
C ILE A 46 6.15 -4.09 5.38
N TYR A 47 6.84 -5.10 5.90
CA TYR A 47 7.93 -5.78 5.22
C TYR A 47 7.67 -7.28 5.08
N LEU A 48 8.16 -7.85 3.99
CA LEU A 48 8.20 -9.29 3.73
C LEU A 48 9.65 -9.76 3.68
N TYR A 49 9.87 -11.03 3.98
CA TYR A 49 11.12 -11.71 3.66
C TYR A 49 11.20 -11.90 2.13
N ALA A 50 12.25 -11.39 1.48
CA ALA A 50 12.43 -11.55 0.04
C ALA A 50 12.68 -13.01 -0.36
N LYS A 51 13.31 -13.78 0.53
CA LYS A 51 13.64 -15.20 0.36
C LYS A 51 13.27 -15.98 1.63
N PRO A 52 11.99 -16.33 1.85
CA PRO A 52 11.56 -17.04 3.05
C PRO A 52 12.15 -18.45 3.09
N ARG A 53 12.91 -18.77 4.14
CA ARG A 53 13.67 -20.02 4.28
C ARG A 53 12.90 -21.14 4.97
N ASN A 54 11.93 -20.81 5.81
CA ASN A 54 11.13 -21.76 6.57
C ASN A 54 9.64 -21.46 6.44
N GLU A 55 8.80 -22.40 6.88
CA GLU A 55 7.34 -22.27 6.82
C GLU A 55 6.83 -21.07 7.62
N GLN A 56 7.40 -20.81 8.81
CA GLN A 56 7.08 -19.64 9.62
C GLN A 56 7.27 -18.32 8.87
N GLN A 57 8.35 -18.15 8.10
CA GLN A 57 8.58 -16.96 7.29
C GLN A 57 7.59 -16.85 6.12
N ARG A 58 7.16 -17.98 5.55
CA ARG A 58 6.12 -17.99 4.50
C ARG A 58 4.77 -17.60 5.07
N MET A 59 4.39 -18.16 6.22
CA MET A 59 3.17 -17.79 6.95
C MET A 59 3.17 -16.31 7.33
N PHE A 60 4.30 -15.80 7.86
CA PHE A 60 4.46 -14.39 8.15
C PHE A 60 4.25 -13.51 6.90
N ASN A 61 4.87 -13.87 5.77
CA ASN A 61 4.68 -13.13 4.53
C ASN A 61 3.20 -13.12 4.08
N GLN A 62 2.51 -14.26 4.20
CA GLN A 62 1.09 -14.37 3.85
C GLN A 62 0.22 -13.47 4.75
N GLU A 63 0.47 -13.49 6.06
CA GLU A 63 -0.25 -12.65 7.01
C GLU A 63 -0.02 -11.15 6.73
N MET A 64 1.23 -10.76 6.46
CA MET A 64 1.58 -9.38 6.14
C MET A 64 0.96 -8.92 4.82
N LEU A 65 0.90 -9.78 3.80
CA LEU A 65 0.20 -9.49 2.54
C LEU A 65 -1.29 -9.28 2.78
N ASN A 66 -1.94 -10.14 3.57
CA ASN A 66 -3.36 -9.99 3.90
C ASN A 66 -3.63 -8.67 4.64
N LYS A 67 -2.77 -8.27 5.57
CA LYS A 67 -2.86 -6.97 6.26
C LYS A 67 -2.70 -5.80 5.29
N ALA A 68 -1.73 -5.87 4.38
CA ALA A 68 -1.52 -4.82 3.38
C ALA A 68 -2.70 -4.70 2.42
N GLU A 69 -3.32 -5.83 2.05
CA GLU A 69 -4.52 -5.85 1.21
C GLU A 69 -5.74 -5.26 1.92
N ALA A 70 -5.93 -5.55 3.21
CA ALA A 70 -6.96 -4.90 4.01
C ALA A 70 -6.80 -3.37 4.05
N ILE A 71 -5.57 -2.87 4.19
CA ILE A 71 -5.29 -1.42 4.13
C ILE A 71 -5.63 -0.86 2.74
N ARG A 72 -5.28 -1.57 1.67
CA ARG A 72 -5.65 -1.17 0.30
C ARG A 72 -7.17 -1.03 0.16
N CYS A 73 -7.95 -1.99 0.66
CA CYS A 73 -9.41 -1.95 0.64
C CYS A 73 -9.96 -0.74 1.41
N ILE A 74 -9.43 -0.46 2.61
CA ILE A 74 -9.81 0.71 3.40
C ILE A 74 -9.54 2.00 2.61
N ARG A 75 -8.38 2.11 1.94
CA ARG A 75 -8.03 3.29 1.14
C ARG A 75 -8.94 3.47 -0.07
N VAL A 76 -9.30 2.38 -0.75
CA VAL A 76 -10.27 2.42 -1.84
C VAL A 76 -11.63 2.91 -1.32
N GLN A 77 -12.09 2.39 -0.19
CA GLN A 77 -13.35 2.85 0.42
C GLN A 77 -13.32 4.34 0.78
N SER A 78 -12.24 4.82 1.38
CA SER A 78 -12.09 6.23 1.72
C SER A 78 -12.04 7.15 0.50
N LEU A 79 -11.48 6.70 -0.63
CA LEU A 79 -11.53 7.46 -1.89
C LEU A 79 -12.95 7.50 -2.47
N ILE A 80 -13.71 6.40 -2.36
CA ILE A 80 -15.12 6.35 -2.79
C ILE A 80 -15.99 7.28 -1.93
N ASN A 81 -15.70 7.35 -0.63
CA ASN A 81 -16.40 8.20 0.32
C ASN A 81 -15.97 9.69 0.25
N GLU A 82 -15.07 10.06 -0.68
CA GLU A 82 -14.49 11.40 -0.80
C GLU A 82 -13.74 11.89 0.46
N GLU A 83 -13.31 10.98 1.35
CA GLU A 83 -12.50 11.30 2.54
C GLU A 83 -11.07 11.70 2.16
N PHE A 84 -10.60 11.25 1.00
CA PHE A 84 -9.31 11.58 0.41
C PHE A 84 -9.55 11.98 -1.06
N GLY A 85 -9.10 13.16 -1.47
CA GLY A 85 -9.37 13.74 -2.79
C GLY A 85 -8.64 15.06 -2.99
#